data_AF-A0A1B2DHS9-F1
#
_entry.id   AF-A0A1B2DHS9-F1
#
_cell.length_a   1.000
_cell.length_b   1.000
_cell.length_c   1.000
_cell.angle_alpha   90.00
_cell.angle_beta   90.00
_cell.angle_gamma   90.00
#
_symmetry.space_group_name_H-M   'P 1'
#
loop_
_entity.id
_entity.type
_entity.pdbx_description
1 polymer ?
#
loop_
_entity_poly.entity_id
_entity_poly.type
_entity_poly.pdbx_seq_one_letter_code
_entity_poly.pdbx_strand_id
1 'polypeptide(L)' 'MKEYRIENYPHLLAASHVSEICSCHLTTAYEIMKEPHRPRWQNGRKVRLHRDVFFEQIKEESMVKVSQ' A
#
# COMPACT_ATOMS: atom_id res chain seq x y z
N MET A 1 -7.35 -1.04 19.38
CA MET A 1 -6.51 -0.94 18.15
C MET A 1 -7.36 -1.48 17.00
N LYS A 2 -7.46 -0.77 15.87
CA LYS A 2 -8.14 -1.30 14.67
C LYS A 2 -7.27 -2.43 14.10
N GLU A 3 -7.87 -3.59 13.88
CA GLU A 3 -7.20 -4.72 13.23
C GLU A 3 -7.36 -4.59 11.70
N TYR A 4 -6.26 -4.29 11.01
CA TYR A 4 -6.25 -4.10 9.55
C TYR A 4 -6.14 -5.45 8.84
N ARG A 5 -7.27 -6.15 8.69
CA ARG A 5 -7.30 -7.41 7.94
C ARG A 5 -7.36 -7.15 6.45
N ILE A 6 -6.62 -7.94 5.67
CA ILE A 6 -6.58 -7.88 4.19
C ILE A 6 -8.00 -7.99 3.61
N GLU A 7 -8.84 -8.87 4.19
CA GLU A 7 -10.23 -9.10 3.78
C GLU A 7 -11.13 -7.86 3.89
N ASN A 8 -10.76 -6.86 4.70
CA ASN A 8 -11.52 -5.61 4.85
C ASN A 8 -11.29 -4.61 3.72
N TYR A 9 -10.32 -4.87 2.83
CA TYR A 9 -9.96 -3.95 1.75
C TYR A 9 -10.37 -4.49 0.38
N PRO A 10 -10.76 -3.61 -0.56
CA PRO A 10 -11.05 -4.01 -1.94
C PRO A 10 -9.79 -4.51 -2.66
N HIS A 11 -9.97 -5.30 -3.72
CA HIS A 11 -8.87 -5.83 -4.54
C HIS A 11 -7.93 -4.74 -5.10
N LEU A 12 -8.47 -3.56 -5.38
CA LEU A 12 -7.70 -2.39 -5.81
C LEU A 12 -7.69 -1.33 -4.72
N LEU A 13 -6.52 -1.06 -4.17
CA LEU A 13 -6.30 -0.06 -3.14
C LEU A 13 -6.17 1.34 -3.74
N ALA A 14 -6.84 2.31 -3.12
CA ALA A 14 -6.67 3.73 -3.39
C ALA A 14 -5.74 4.36 -2.33
N ALA A 15 -5.31 5.60 -2.55
CA ALA A 15 -4.45 6.32 -1.63
C ALA A 15 -5.02 6.43 -0.21
N SER A 16 -6.34 6.51 -0.06
CA SER A 16 -7.00 6.48 1.26
C SER A 16 -6.78 5.16 1.99
N HIS A 17 -6.86 4.02 1.29
CA HIS A 17 -6.60 2.71 1.89
C HIS A 17 -5.12 2.56 2.27
N VAL A 18 -4.22 2.99 1.39
CA VAL A 18 -2.76 2.96 1.65
C VAL A 18 -2.40 3.85 2.84
N SER A 19 -3.00 5.04 2.94
CA SER A 19 -2.84 5.95 4.07
C SER A 19 -3.29 5.31 5.39
N GLU A 20 -4.40 4.59 5.40
CA GLU A 20 -4.86 3.85 6.59
C GLU A 20 -3.92 2.68 6.93
N ILE A 21 -3.55 1.85 5.94
CA ILE A 21 -2.69 0.67 6.12
C ILE A 21 -1.30 1.07 6.64
N CYS A 22 -0.68 2.07 6.02
CA CYS A 22 0.66 2.55 6.39
C CYS A 22 0.63 3.58 7.52
N SER A 23 -0.55 3.94 8.04
CA SER A 23 -0.73 4.99 9.06
C SER A 23 0.05 6.28 8.73
N CYS A 24 -0.06 6.73 7.48
CA CYS A 24 0.67 7.89 6.96
C CYS A 24 -0.26 8.92 6.31
N HIS A 25 0.24 10.12 6.03
CA HIS A 25 -0.57 11.16 5.38
C HIS A 25 -0.93 10.77 3.94
N LEU A 26 -2.07 11.26 3.44
CA LEU A 26 -2.58 10.94 2.10
C LEU A 26 -1.55 11.25 0.98
N THR A 27 -0.80 12.34 1.14
CA THR A 27 0.30 12.72 0.24
C THR A 27 1.40 11.67 0.23
N THR A 28 1.84 11.21 1.40
CA THR A 28 2.84 10.15 1.54
C THR A 28 2.33 8.85 0.93
N ALA A 29 1.06 8.49 1.17
CA ALA A 29 0.43 7.33 0.55
C ALA A 29 0.44 7.42 -0.99
N TYR A 30 0.18 8.60 -1.55
CA TYR A 30 0.28 8.83 -2.99
C TYR A 30 1.70 8.64 -3.53
N GLU A 31 2.72 9.08 -2.81
CA GLU A 31 4.12 8.90 -3.21
C GLU A 31 4.52 7.43 -3.14
N ILE A 32 4.15 6.70 -2.08
CA ILE A 32 4.32 5.24 -1.96
C ILE A 32 3.70 4.54 -3.18
N MET A 33 2.45 4.88 -3.53
CA MET A 33 1.77 4.30 -4.70
C MET A 33 2.44 4.61 -6.04
N LYS A 34 3.24 5.68 -6.11
CA LYS A 34 3.97 6.07 -7.32
C LYS A 34 5.35 5.43 -7.42
N GLU A 35 5.82 4.72 -6.41
CA GLU A 35 7.11 4.06 -6.46
C GLU A 35 7.17 3.06 -7.62
N PRO A 36 8.26 3.08 -8.43
CA PRO A 36 8.32 2.32 -9.69
C PRO A 36 8.36 0.80 -9.48
N HIS A 37 8.77 0.34 -8.29
CA HIS A 37 8.83 -1.08 -7.94
C HIS A 37 7.48 -1.63 -7.43
N ARG A 38 6.47 -0.77 -7.24
CA ARG A 38 5.16 -1.22 -6.78
C ARG A 38 4.27 -1.58 -7.97
N PRO A 39 3.56 -2.72 -7.91
CA PRO A 39 2.63 -3.13 -8.96
C PRO A 39 1.40 -2.24 -8.92
N ARG A 40 1.48 -1.17 -9.70
CA ARG A 40 0.44 -0.15 -9.82
C ARG A 40 -0.33 -0.29 -11.12
N TRP A 41 -1.63 -0.11 -11.01
CA TRP A 41 -2.50 0.15 -12.14
C TRP A 41 -2.76 1.66 -12.22
N GLN A 42 -2.49 2.23 -13.39
CA GLN A 42 -2.72 3.65 -13.64
C GLN A 42 -3.68 3.84 -14.81
N ASN A 43 -4.73 4.63 -14.58
CA ASN A 43 -5.63 5.10 -15.63
C ASN A 43 -5.80 6.62 -15.48
N GLY A 44 -5.11 7.36 -16.36
CA GLY A 44 -5.01 8.81 -16.28
C GLY A 44 -4.41 9.27 -14.93
N ARG A 45 -5.17 10.07 -14.19
CA ARG A 45 -4.79 10.57 -12.85
C ARG A 45 -5.04 9.57 -11.72
N LYS A 46 -5.77 8.49 -11.98
CA LYS A 46 -6.09 7.49 -10.95
C LYS A 46 -4.99 6.45 -10.89
N VAL A 47 -4.36 6.31 -9.72
CA VAL A 47 -3.42 5.23 -9.39
C VAL A 47 -4.10 4.27 -8.41
N ARG A 48 -3.91 2.97 -8.62
CA ARG A 48 -4.39 1.90 -7.75
C ARG A 48 -3.29 0.86 -7.55
N LEU A 49 -3.27 0.20 -6.40
CA LEU A 49 -2.38 -0.93 -6.13
C LEU A 49 -3.20 -2.21 -6.00
N HIS A 50 -2.65 -3.34 -6.44
CA HIS A 50 -3.26 -4.63 -6.15
C HIS A 50 -3.11 -4.94 -4.66
N ARG A 51 -4.21 -5.24 -3.97
CA ARG A 51 -4.25 -5.43 -2.52
C ARG A 51 -3.27 -6.50 -2.06
N ASP A 52 -3.41 -7.71 -2.58
CA ASP A 52 -2.68 -8.86 -2.06
C ASP A 52 -1.16 -8.66 -2.23
N VAL A 53 -0.74 -8.17 -3.40
CA VAL A 53 0.66 -7.87 -3.69
C VAL A 53 1.20 -6.74 -2.82
N PHE A 54 0.40 -5.70 -2.56
CA PHE A 54 0.81 -4.60 -1.69
C PHE A 54 1.03 -5.09 -0.24
N PHE A 55 0.13 -5.93 0.28
CA PHE A 55 0.29 -6.51 1.62
C PHE A 55 1.48 -7.47 1.71
N GLU A 56 1.75 -8.26 0.66
CA GLU A 56 2.96 -9.09 0.57
C GLU A 56 4.24 -8.23 0.61
N GLN A 57 4.31 -7.17 -0.19
CA GLN A 57 5.44 -6.24 -0.19
C GLN A 57 5.67 -5.58 1.16
N ILE A 58 4.61 -5.07 1.81
CA ILE A 58 4.76 -4.48 3.15
C ILE A 58 5.23 -5.53 4.15
N LYS A 59 4.74 -6.77 4.06
CA LYS A 59 5.18 -7.86 4.93
C LYS A 59 6.67 -8.14 4.73
N GLU A 60 7.14 -8.21 3.48
CA GLU A 60 8.56 -8.35 3.16
C GLU A 60 9.38 -7.17 3.71
N GLU A 61 8.98 -5.93 3.42
CA GLU A 61 9.65 -4.70 3.90
C GLU A 61 9.69 -4.62 5.44
N SER A 62 8.62 -5.07 6.12
CA SER A 62 8.57 -5.11 7.59
C SER A 62 9.45 -6.20 8.18
N MET A 63 9.64 -7.33 7.47
CA MET A 63 10.52 -8.42 7.90
C MET A 63 12.00 -8.11 7.65
N VAL A 64 12.31 -7.19 6.72
CA VAL A 64 13.68 -6.76 6.38
C VAL A 64 14.27 -5.76 7.40
N LYS A 65 13.49 -5.30 8.40
CA LYS A 65 14.00 -4.44 9.50
C LYS A 65 14.80 -5.19 10.59
N VAL A 66 15.72 -6.09 10.23
CA VAL A 66 16.84 -6.49 11.11
C VAL A 66 18.00 -6.93 10.22
N SER A 67 18.92 -6.02 9.90
CA SER A 67 20.34 -6.27 9.59
C SER A 67 21.02 -4.97 9.15
N GLN A 68 21.23 -4.03 10.08
CA GLN A 68 22.35 -3.09 10.04
C GLN A 68 22.85 -2.86 11.45
#